data_AF-A0A7Y5QIT0-F1
#
_entry.id   AF-A0A7Y5QIT0-F1
#
_cell.length_a   1.000
_cell.length_b   1.000
_cell.length_c   1.000
_cell.angle_alpha   90.00
_cell.angle_beta   90.00
_cell.angle_gamma   90.00
#
_symmetry.space_group_name_H-M   'P 1'
#
loop_
_entity.id
_entity.type
_entity.pdbx_description
1 polymer ?
#
loop_
_entity_poly.entity_id
_entity_poly.type
_entity_poly.pdbx_seq_one_letter_code
_entity_poly.pdbx_strand_id
1 'polypeptide(L)'
;GAAAFGVTPEVWREAAREQVDDGDTRRGLGWALRARSDSMAGDLMSMNAFGHSGFTGTSLWIDPERQIVAALLTNRVYPGRWHAGAHGGIHGFRRAAHDAIVSALEERTGQ
;
A
#
# COMPACT_ATOMS: atom_id res chain seq x y z
N GLY A 1 -8.99 -27.86 -5.79
CA GLY A 1 -10.06 -27.35 -4.90
C GLY A 1 -10.21 -25.88 -5.18
N ALA A 2 -11.41 -25.42 -5.56
CA ALA A 2 -11.68 -24.00 -5.75
C ALA A 2 -11.46 -23.27 -4.42
N ALA A 3 -10.78 -22.13 -4.47
CA ALA A 3 -10.39 -21.35 -3.31
C ALA A 3 -11.60 -21.05 -2.41
N ALA A 4 -11.43 -21.22 -1.09
CA ALA A 4 -12.48 -21.22 -0.07
C ALA A 4 -13.31 -19.92 0.05
N PHE A 5 -13.06 -18.91 -0.79
CA PHE A 5 -13.72 -17.61 -0.81
C PHE A 5 -14.22 -17.17 -2.19
N GLY A 6 -14.17 -18.03 -3.21
CA GLY A 6 -14.70 -17.72 -4.55
C GLY A 6 -13.90 -16.69 -5.37
N VAL A 7 -12.76 -16.22 -4.86
CA VAL A 7 -11.84 -15.34 -5.60
C VAL A 7 -10.92 -16.23 -6.43
N THR A 8 -11.16 -16.31 -7.73
CA THR A 8 -10.27 -17.04 -8.65
C THR A 8 -9.03 -16.21 -8.95
N PRO A 9 -7.93 -16.85 -9.42
CA PRO A 9 -6.76 -16.13 -9.91
C PRO A 9 -7.08 -15.03 -10.93
N GLU A 10 -8.06 -15.26 -11.79
CA GLU A 10 -8.51 -14.31 -12.81
C GLU A 10 -9.16 -13.08 -12.17
N VAL A 11 -10.03 -13.30 -11.16
CA VAL A 11 -10.76 -12.22 -10.48
C VAL A 11 -9.81 -11.28 -9.75
N TRP A 12 -8.86 -11.79 -8.96
CA TRP A 12 -7.96 -10.88 -8.24
C TRP A 12 -6.97 -10.18 -9.18
N ARG A 13 -6.52 -10.87 -10.26
CA ARG A 13 -5.66 -10.26 -11.28
C ARG A 13 -6.36 -9.09 -11.96
N GLU A 14 -7.64 -9.25 -12.33
CA GLU A 14 -8.40 -8.15 -12.92
C GLU A 14 -8.63 -7.02 -11.92
N ALA A 15 -8.88 -7.34 -10.64
CA ALA A 15 -9.05 -6.34 -9.60
C ALA A 15 -7.79 -5.49 -9.36
N ALA A 16 -6.60 -6.08 -9.46
CA ALA A 16 -5.31 -5.40 -9.31
C ALA A 16 -4.75 -4.81 -10.63
N ARG A 17 -5.39 -5.09 -11.78
CA ARG A 17 -4.98 -4.52 -13.08
C ARG A 17 -5.24 -3.02 -13.10
N GLU A 18 -4.33 -2.26 -13.71
CA GLU A 18 -4.51 -0.83 -13.94
C GLU A 18 -5.70 -0.58 -14.87
N GLN A 19 -6.70 0.12 -14.35
CA GLN A 19 -7.90 0.55 -15.09
C GLN A 19 -7.85 2.03 -15.39
N VAL A 20 -7.24 2.82 -14.50
CA VAL A 20 -7.11 4.28 -14.62
C VAL A 20 -5.72 4.71 -14.16
N ASP A 21 -5.10 5.59 -14.94
CA ASP A 21 -3.91 6.36 -14.61
C ASP A 21 -4.16 7.82 -15.03
N ASP A 22 -4.18 8.74 -14.05
CA ASP A 22 -4.34 10.18 -14.28
C ASP A 22 -3.03 10.97 -14.11
N GLY A 23 -1.89 10.27 -14.01
CA GLY A 23 -0.56 10.83 -13.82
C GLY A 23 -0.14 10.90 -12.35
N ASP A 24 -1.07 11.21 -11.44
CA ASP A 24 -0.81 11.29 -10.00
C ASP A 24 -1.26 10.03 -9.27
N THR A 25 -2.32 9.39 -9.76
CA THR A 25 -2.93 8.23 -9.15
C THR A 25 -3.14 7.10 -10.14
N ARG A 26 -2.94 5.88 -9.64
CA ARG A 26 -3.20 4.64 -10.36
C ARG A 26 -4.26 3.85 -9.63
N ARG A 27 -5.23 3.28 -10.37
CA ARG A 27 -6.39 2.58 -9.80
C ARG A 27 -6.66 1.27 -10.52
N GLY A 28 -6.96 0.25 -9.72
CA GLY A 28 -7.61 -0.98 -10.15
C GLY A 28 -9.10 -0.98 -9.81
N LEU A 29 -9.73 -2.16 -9.84
CA LEU A 29 -11.13 -2.31 -9.41
C LEU A 29 -11.18 -2.45 -7.88
N GLY A 30 -11.49 -1.35 -7.20
CA GLY A 30 -11.56 -1.29 -5.74
C GLY A 30 -10.23 -1.09 -5.02
N TRP A 31 -9.11 -1.10 -5.75
CA TRP A 31 -7.75 -0.94 -5.21
C TRP A 31 -7.07 0.32 -5.71
N ALA A 32 -6.29 0.95 -4.84
CA ALA A 32 -5.24 1.86 -5.26
C ALA A 32 -4.02 1.04 -5.70
N LEU A 33 -3.39 1.43 -6.81
CA LEU A 33 -2.10 0.89 -7.22
C LEU A 33 -0.99 1.84 -6.79
N ARG A 34 0.24 1.34 -6.66
CA ARG A 34 1.38 2.18 -6.30
C ARG A 34 1.53 3.30 -7.32
N ALA A 35 1.37 4.54 -6.86
CA ALA A 35 1.56 5.73 -7.68
C ALA A 35 3.02 5.82 -8.15
N ARG A 36 3.25 6.50 -9.28
CA ARG A 36 4.58 6.64 -9.88
C ARG A 36 5.49 7.54 -9.05
N SER A 37 4.89 8.48 -8.32
CA SER A 37 5.52 9.40 -7.38
C SER A 37 4.65 9.53 -6.13
N ASP A 38 5.27 9.94 -5.03
CA ASP A 38 4.60 10.25 -3.74
C ASP A 38 3.59 9.19 -3.26
N SER A 39 3.87 7.90 -3.51
CA SER A 39 2.93 6.82 -3.21
C SER A 39 2.82 6.55 -1.71
N MET A 40 1.60 6.32 -1.21
CA MET A 40 1.33 5.84 0.16
C MET A 40 1.98 4.49 0.48
N ALA A 41 2.42 3.74 -0.53
CA ALA A 41 3.11 2.46 -0.39
C ALA A 41 4.63 2.60 -0.16
N GLY A 42 5.14 3.84 -0.15
CA GLY A 42 6.58 4.10 -0.16
C GLY A 42 7.21 3.96 -1.55
N ASP A 43 8.52 4.13 -1.60
CA ASP A 43 9.33 4.11 -2.81
C ASP A 43 9.89 2.72 -3.14
N LEU A 44 9.93 1.80 -2.17
CA LEU A 44 10.60 0.50 -2.31
C LEU A 44 9.68 -0.65 -2.71
N MET A 45 8.37 -0.55 -2.50
CA MET A 45 7.42 -1.53 -3.04
C MET A 45 7.45 -1.54 -4.58
N SER A 46 7.13 -2.67 -5.20
CA SER A 46 7.09 -2.83 -6.65
C SER A 46 6.01 -1.97 -7.31
N MET A 47 6.14 -1.71 -8.62
CA MET A 47 5.12 -0.97 -9.37
C MET A 47 3.77 -1.72 -9.50
N ASN A 48 3.78 -3.04 -9.25
CA ASN A 48 2.57 -3.86 -9.21
C ASN A 48 1.96 -3.98 -7.81
N ALA A 49 2.52 -3.29 -6.81
CA ALA A 49 1.92 -3.24 -5.49
C ALA A 49 0.58 -2.50 -5.51
N PHE A 50 -0.37 -3.01 -4.71
CA PHE A 50 -1.73 -2.48 -4.63
C PHE A 50 -2.24 -2.51 -3.18
N GLY A 51 -3.21 -1.66 -2.87
CA GLY A 51 -3.66 -1.47 -1.50
C GLY A 51 -4.70 -0.37 -1.33
N HIS A 52 -4.85 0.08 -0.09
CA HIS A 52 -5.70 1.20 0.25
C HIS A 52 -5.24 1.82 1.59
N SER A 53 -5.40 3.13 1.71
CA SER A 53 -5.29 3.82 2.99
C SER A 53 -6.65 4.21 3.54
N GLY A 54 -6.86 4.10 4.85
CA GLY A 54 -8.08 4.53 5.52
C GLY A 54 -7.98 5.96 6.06
N PHE A 55 -9.11 6.64 6.14
CA PHE A 55 -9.22 7.99 6.68
C PHE A 55 -8.65 8.11 8.09
N THR A 56 -8.94 7.12 8.95
CA THR A 56 -8.54 7.12 10.35
C THR A 56 -7.05 6.87 10.57
N GLY A 57 -6.26 6.55 9.55
CA GLY A 57 -4.82 6.30 9.69
C GLY A 57 -4.37 4.93 9.21
N THR A 58 -5.29 3.99 9.00
CA THR A 58 -4.96 2.64 8.52
C THR A 58 -4.31 2.66 7.13
N SER A 59 -3.50 1.65 6.85
CA SER A 59 -2.91 1.43 5.52
C SER A 59 -2.70 -0.06 5.31
N LEU A 60 -3.17 -0.59 4.19
CA LEU A 60 -2.93 -1.96 3.76
C LEU A 60 -2.33 -1.94 2.36
N TRP A 61 -1.19 -2.59 2.18
CA TRP A 61 -0.54 -2.76 0.88
C TRP A 61 -0.02 -4.19 0.71
N ILE A 62 -0.11 -4.66 -0.53
CA ILE A 62 0.28 -6.00 -0.95
C ILE A 62 1.25 -5.83 -2.12
N ASP A 63 2.41 -6.46 -2.04
CA ASP A 63 3.41 -6.51 -3.08
C ASP A 63 3.63 -7.97 -3.51
N PRO A 64 2.99 -8.41 -4.62
CA PRO A 64 3.12 -9.78 -5.10
C PRO A 64 4.53 -10.15 -5.54
N GLU A 65 5.31 -9.21 -6.07
CA GLU A 65 6.66 -9.46 -6.56
C GLU A 65 7.61 -9.75 -5.39
N ARG A 66 7.46 -8.99 -4.30
CA ARG A 66 8.25 -9.15 -3.08
C ARG A 66 7.66 -10.18 -2.10
N GLN A 67 6.46 -10.69 -2.39
CA GLN A 67 5.67 -11.52 -1.48
C GLN A 67 5.42 -10.87 -0.11
N ILE A 68 5.19 -9.56 -0.08
CA ILE A 68 4.97 -8.78 1.15
C ILE A 68 3.48 -8.42 1.28
N VAL A 69 2.96 -8.54 2.50
CA VAL A 69 1.70 -7.91 2.90
C VAL A 69 1.99 -7.03 4.12
N ALA A 70 1.75 -5.72 3.99
CA ALA A 70 1.99 -4.74 5.04
C ALA A 70 0.67 -4.10 5.48
N ALA A 71 0.32 -4.26 6.76
CA ALA A 71 -0.86 -3.67 7.37
C ALA A 71 -0.47 -2.78 8.56
N LEU A 72 -0.76 -1.48 8.45
CA LEU A 72 -0.56 -0.48 9.48
C LEU A 72 -1.92 -0.12 10.08
N LEU A 73 -2.08 -0.38 11.37
CA LEU A 73 -3.28 -0.02 12.14
C LEU A 73 -2.95 1.15 13.05
N THR A 74 -3.18 2.36 12.55
CA THR A 74 -2.91 3.61 13.30
C THR A 74 -4.18 4.44 13.43
N ASN A 75 -4.13 5.44 14.32
CA ASN A 75 -5.21 6.38 14.54
C ASN A 75 -4.71 7.83 14.41
N ARG A 76 -4.81 8.40 13.21
CA ARG A 76 -4.47 9.80 12.90
C ARG A 76 -5.41 10.78 13.61
N VAL A 77 -6.67 10.42 13.84
CA VAL A 77 -7.68 11.37 14.32
C VAL A 77 -7.60 11.64 15.82
N TYR A 78 -6.77 10.89 16.55
CA TYR A 78 -6.51 11.08 17.97
C TYR A 78 -5.13 11.74 18.18
N PRO A 79 -4.99 12.91 18.84
CA PRO A 79 -5.97 13.69 19.60
C PRO A 79 -6.59 14.90 18.84
N GLY A 80 -6.37 15.04 17.53
CA GLY A 80 -6.93 16.14 16.74
C GLY A 80 -6.61 16.07 15.25
N ARG A 81 -7.61 16.32 14.39
CA ARG A 81 -7.52 16.16 12.92
C ARG A 81 -6.47 17.03 12.21
N TRP A 82 -6.09 18.15 12.82
CA TRP A 82 -5.33 19.24 12.18
C TRP A 82 -3.85 19.27 12.53
N HIS A 83 -3.34 18.23 13.20
CA HIS A 83 -1.91 18.07 13.37
C HIS A 83 -1.31 17.62 12.03
N ALA A 84 -0.89 18.59 11.21
CA ALA A 84 0.26 18.40 10.34
C ALA A 84 1.45 18.19 11.26
N GLY A 85 1.57 16.99 11.83
CA GLY A 85 2.68 16.65 12.71
C GLY A 85 4.00 16.92 12.00
N ALA A 86 5.05 17.24 12.75
CA ALA A 86 6.40 17.23 12.22
C ALA A 86 6.63 15.91 11.45
N HIS A 87 7.33 15.97 10.31
CA HIS A 87 7.65 14.82 9.44
C HIS A 87 6.55 14.37 8.44
N GLY A 88 5.72 15.30 7.92
CA GLY A 88 4.80 14.99 6.80
C GLY A 88 3.51 14.28 7.21
N GLY A 89 3.19 14.26 8.51
CA GLY A 89 1.95 13.67 9.05
C GLY A 89 1.79 12.18 8.73
N ILE A 90 0.53 11.70 8.69
CA ILE A 90 0.25 10.29 8.40
C ILE A 90 0.78 9.85 7.03
N HIS A 91 0.88 10.80 6.10
CA HIS A 91 1.37 10.54 4.76
C HIS A 91 2.83 10.10 4.80
N GLY A 92 3.70 10.96 5.34
CA GLY A 92 5.12 10.67 5.51
C GLY A 92 5.35 9.41 6.35
N PHE A 93 4.59 9.25 7.44
CA PHE A 93 4.68 8.05 8.28
C PHE A 93 4.40 6.76 7.50
N ARG A 94 3.33 6.70 6.71
CA ARG A 94 2.98 5.49 5.93
C ARG A 94 4.09 5.14 4.96
N ARG A 95 4.60 6.13 4.22
CA ARG A 95 5.69 5.95 3.25
C ARG A 95 6.92 5.37 3.92
N ALA A 96 7.41 6.05 4.96
CA ALA A 96 8.59 5.61 5.70
C ALA A 96 8.42 4.22 6.33
N ALA A 97 7.23 3.91 6.85
CA ALA A 97 6.94 2.60 7.44
C ALA A 97 6.97 1.48 6.39
N HIS A 98 6.37 1.67 5.21
CA HIS A 98 6.41 0.66 4.15
C HIS A 98 7.82 0.46 3.61
N ASP A 99 8.59 1.52 3.40
CA ASP A 99 9.99 1.42 2.96
C ASP A 99 10.87 0.70 3.99
N ALA A 100 10.67 1.00 5.28
CA ALA A 100 11.36 0.30 6.36
C ALA A 100 11.02 -1.20 6.40
N ILE A 101 9.76 -1.57 6.14
CA ILE A 101 9.34 -2.98 6.06
C ILE A 101 10.04 -3.69 4.89
N VAL A 102 10.07 -3.09 3.71
CA VAL A 102 10.74 -3.70 2.54
C VAL A 102 12.23 -3.87 2.83
N SER A 103 12.91 -2.82 3.28
CA SER A 103 14.35 -2.84 3.57
C SER A 103 14.70 -3.92 4.61
N ALA A 104 13.95 -3.98 5.72
CA ALA A 104 14.20 -4.96 6.77
C ALA A 104 13.95 -6.40 6.34
N LEU A 105 13.10 -6.63 5.33
CA LEU A 105 12.88 -7.96 4.78
C LEU A 105 13.96 -8.37 3.79
N GLU A 106 14.43 -7.45 2.94
CA GLU A 106 15.55 -7.67 2.02
C GLU A 106 16.85 -8.00 2.79
N GLU A 107 17.16 -7.22 3.83
CA GLU A 107 18.31 -7.46 4.71
C GLU A 107 18.28 -8.86 5.35
N ARG A 108 17.08 -9.37 5.68
CA ARG A 108 16.90 -10.70 6.28
C ARG A 108 16.98 -11.83 5.27
N THR A 109 16.62 -11.59 4.02
CA THR A 109 16.68 -12.60 2.94
C THR A 109 18.02 -12.63 2.23
N GLY A 110 18.93 -11.70 2.53
CA GLY A 110 20.27 -11.61 1.93
C GLY A 110 20.23 -11.20 0.46
N GLN A 111 19.18 -10.47 0.07
CA GLN A 111 19.05 -9.84 -1.25
C GLN A 111 19.60 -8.42 -1.23
#